data_AF-H5SCM8-F1
#
_entry.id   AF-H5SCM8-F1
#
_cell.length_a   1.000
_cell.length_b   1.000
_cell.length_c   1.000
_cell.angle_alpha   90.00
_cell.angle_beta   90.00
_cell.angle_gamma   90.00
#
_symmetry.space_group_name_H-M   'P 1'
#
loop_
_entity.id
_entity.type
_entity.pdbx_description
1 polymer ?
#
loop_
_entity_poly.entity_id
_entity_poly.type
_entity_poly.pdbx_seq_one_letter_code
_entity_poly.pdbx_strand_id
1 'polypeptide(L)'
;MSRFVDTLNRIRQSMKPEWMTPGQRAAYDLLRERLRFLDEVNLWGGPGVGKTFLGWVLHVQGLAIYMPLLARVEEEPGLPLPRTTVIVDNLGWRREEVRQALHLCRSKGYEKVVLITSEPAQEQMAIVELRLTEEDIEKVKANLLGISVVPYRDTPRNLWDLVSPMPLWE
;
A
#
# COMPACT_ATOMS: atom_id res chain seq x y z
N MET A 1 15.34 -2.13 -21.36
CA MET A 1 14.52 -2.07 -20.13
C MET A 1 13.17 -1.51 -20.53
N SER A 2 12.03 -2.00 -20.01
CA SER A 2 10.74 -1.45 -20.39
C SER A 2 10.53 -0.09 -19.71
N ARG A 3 9.99 0.91 -20.43
CA ARG A 3 9.68 2.24 -19.87
C ARG A 3 8.88 2.15 -18.56
N PHE A 4 8.01 1.14 -18.44
CA PHE A 4 7.27 0.83 -17.22
C PHE A 4 8.17 0.52 -16.01
N VAL A 5 9.15 -0.39 -16.17
CA VAL A 5 10.09 -0.74 -15.10
C VAL A 5 10.95 0.45 -14.71
N ASP A 6 11.39 1.24 -15.69
CA ASP A 6 12.16 2.47 -15.42
C ASP A 6 11.33 3.49 -14.63
N THR A 7 10.06 3.67 -15.00
CA THR A 7 9.12 4.52 -14.24
C THR A 7 8.96 4.06 -12.80
N LEU A 8 8.70 2.76 -12.57
CA LEU A 8 8.56 2.22 -11.22
C LEU A 8 9.83 2.39 -10.38
N ASN A 9 11.00 2.16 -10.98
CA ASN A 9 12.28 2.33 -10.30
C ASN A 9 12.50 3.80 -9.91
N ARG A 10 12.23 4.76 -10.81
CA ARG A 10 12.33 6.19 -10.49
C ARG A 10 11.38 6.62 -9.38
N ILE A 11 10.14 6.12 -9.40
CA ILE A 11 9.16 6.37 -8.33
C ILE A 11 9.71 5.86 -7.00
N ARG A 12 10.18 4.61 -6.94
CA ARG A 12 10.73 4.03 -5.70
C ARG A 12 11.96 4.78 -5.18
N GLN A 13 12.85 5.23 -6.07
CA GLN A 13 14.04 6.00 -5.71
C GLN A 13 13.74 7.42 -5.24
N SER A 14 12.65 8.01 -5.72
CA SER A 14 12.30 9.41 -5.46
C SER A 14 11.15 9.58 -4.47
N MET A 15 10.59 8.48 -3.98
CA MET A 15 9.47 8.48 -3.06
C MET A 15 9.83 9.19 -1.77
N LYS A 16 8.99 10.16 -1.40
CA LYS A 16 9.09 10.87 -0.13
C LYS A 16 7.71 11.08 0.48
N PRO A 17 7.57 11.25 1.79
CA PRO A 17 6.27 11.50 2.42
C PRO A 17 5.50 12.70 1.85
N GLU A 18 6.16 13.68 1.25
CA GLU A 18 5.55 14.87 0.63
C GLU A 18 4.89 14.56 -0.72
N TRP A 19 5.14 13.37 -1.28
CA TRP A 19 4.49 12.91 -2.50
C TRP A 19 3.10 12.35 -2.25
N MET A 20 2.76 12.02 -1.00
CA MET A 20 1.40 11.62 -0.66
C MET A 20 0.42 12.67 -1.14
N THR A 21 -0.59 12.21 -1.87
CA THR A 21 -1.73 13.03 -2.23
C THR A 21 -2.56 13.38 -0.99
N PRO A 22 -3.49 14.35 -1.07
CA PRO A 22 -4.38 14.66 0.05
C PRO A 22 -5.14 13.44 0.58
N GLY A 23 -5.73 12.63 -0.31
CA GLY A 23 -6.43 11.39 0.06
C GLY A 23 -5.50 10.35 0.70
N GLN A 24 -4.30 10.17 0.14
CA GLN A 24 -3.28 9.29 0.71
C GLN A 24 -2.82 9.76 2.10
N ARG A 25 -2.65 11.08 2.29
CA ARG A 25 -2.26 11.67 3.58
C ARG A 25 -3.34 11.44 4.63
N ALA A 26 -4.60 11.68 4.29
CA ALA A 26 -5.71 11.43 5.21
C ALA A 26 -5.80 9.94 5.60
N ALA A 27 -5.65 9.02 4.65
CA ALA A 27 -5.63 7.59 4.92
C ALA A 27 -4.41 7.18 5.76
N TYR A 28 -3.25 7.75 5.50
CA TYR A 28 -2.02 7.54 6.28
C TYR A 28 -2.16 8.00 7.73
N ASP A 29 -2.71 9.20 7.96
CA ASP A 29 -2.90 9.74 9.30
C ASP A 29 -3.90 8.89 10.10
N LEU A 30 -5.01 8.49 9.47
CA LEU A 30 -6.01 7.61 10.07
C LEU A 30 -5.46 6.20 10.37
N LEU A 31 -4.64 5.65 9.46
CA LEU A 31 -3.98 4.36 9.67
C LEU A 31 -3.03 4.42 10.87
N ARG A 32 -2.23 5.49 10.98
CA ARG A 32 -1.33 5.68 12.13
C ARG A 32 -2.08 5.88 13.43
N GLU A 33 -3.16 6.64 13.42
CA GLU A 33 -4.01 6.83 14.60
C GLU A 33 -4.53 5.48 15.11
N ARG A 34 -5.08 4.65 14.21
CA ARG A 34 -5.62 3.34 14.57
C ARG A 34 -4.56 2.38 15.08
N LEU A 35 -3.38 2.37 14.45
CA LEU A 35 -2.27 1.53 14.90
C LEU A 35 -1.75 1.88 16.30
N ARG A 36 -2.09 3.06 16.86
CA ARG A 36 -1.78 3.35 18.27
C ARG A 36 -2.57 2.49 19.25
N PHE A 37 -3.80 2.10 18.89
CA PHE A 37 -4.75 1.46 19.79
C PHE A 37 -5.15 0.05 19.37
N LEU A 38 -5.02 -0.23 18.07
CA LEU A 38 -5.44 -1.48 17.46
C LEU A 38 -4.23 -2.19 16.88
N ASP A 39 -4.31 -3.51 16.86
CA ASP A 39 -3.25 -4.35 16.33
C ASP A 39 -3.53 -4.80 14.90
N GLU A 40 -4.74 -4.62 14.41
CA GLU A 40 -5.18 -5.16 13.13
C GLU A 40 -5.99 -4.09 12.38
N VAL A 41 -5.46 -3.66 11.24
CA VAL A 41 -6.10 -2.63 10.40
C VAL A 41 -6.08 -3.08 8.96
N ASN A 42 -7.21 -2.97 8.28
CA ASN A 42 -7.31 -3.21 6.84
C ASN A 42 -7.30 -1.87 6.10
N LEU A 43 -6.31 -1.65 5.25
CA LEU A 43 -6.28 -0.56 4.28
C LEU A 43 -6.86 -1.07 2.97
N TRP A 44 -8.03 -0.59 2.57
CA TRP A 44 -8.70 -1.07 1.36
C TRP A 44 -9.02 0.07 0.40
N GLY A 45 -9.34 -0.29 -0.84
CA GLY A 45 -9.74 0.65 -1.87
C GLY A 45 -9.56 0.06 -3.27
N GLY A 46 -10.12 0.73 -4.27
CA GLY A 46 -10.10 0.24 -5.65
C GLY A 46 -8.69 0.01 -6.22
N PRO A 47 -8.57 -0.66 -7.38
CA PRO A 47 -7.31 -0.77 -8.10
C PRO A 47 -6.72 0.61 -8.42
N GLY A 48 -5.41 0.77 -8.21
CA GLY A 48 -4.69 1.99 -8.61
C GLY A 48 -5.00 3.24 -7.79
N VAL A 49 -5.54 3.13 -6.57
CA VAL A 49 -5.75 4.31 -5.68
C VAL A 49 -4.49 4.70 -4.88
N GLY A 50 -3.43 3.89 -4.91
CA GLY A 50 -2.15 4.19 -4.25
C GLY A 50 -1.92 3.50 -2.89
N LYS A 51 -2.64 2.40 -2.59
CA LYS A 51 -2.46 1.64 -1.33
C LYS A 51 -1.02 1.13 -1.15
N THR A 52 -0.45 0.54 -2.19
CA THR A 52 0.94 0.08 -2.23
C THR A 52 1.94 1.20 -1.94
N PHE A 53 1.68 2.42 -2.42
CA PHE A 53 2.51 3.58 -2.15
C PHE A 53 2.53 3.91 -0.65
N LEU A 54 1.37 3.87 0.04
CA LEU A 54 1.32 4.03 1.49
C LEU A 54 2.10 2.93 2.23
N GLY A 55 2.02 1.69 1.75
CA GLY A 55 2.84 0.59 2.24
C GLY A 55 4.34 0.88 2.18
N TRP A 56 4.81 1.40 1.06
CA TRP A 56 6.21 1.78 0.87
C TRP A 56 6.62 2.99 1.73
N VAL A 57 5.76 4.01 1.87
CA VAL A 57 6.05 5.19 2.71
C VAL A 57 6.27 4.78 4.16
N LEU A 58 5.37 3.96 4.73
CA LEU A 58 5.51 3.45 6.09
C LEU A 58 6.79 2.63 6.27
N HIS A 59 7.17 1.86 5.25
CA HIS A 59 8.39 1.07 5.25
C HIS A 59 9.66 1.94 5.24
N VAL A 60 9.74 2.91 4.33
CA VAL A 60 10.91 3.81 4.23
C VAL A 60 11.07 4.69 5.47
N GLN A 61 9.98 5.00 6.17
CA GLN A 61 10.02 5.70 7.45
C GLN A 61 10.41 4.81 8.64
N GLY A 62 10.62 3.51 8.44
CA GLY A 62 10.95 2.55 9.49
C GLY A 62 9.79 2.24 10.44
N LEU A 63 8.55 2.57 10.05
CA LEU A 63 7.36 2.36 10.88
C LEU A 63 6.78 0.95 10.74
N ALA A 64 7.05 0.28 9.62
CA ALA A 64 6.56 -1.06 9.35
C ALA A 64 7.46 -1.80 8.37
N ILE A 65 7.23 -3.11 8.27
CA ILE A 65 7.91 -3.95 7.29
C ILE A 65 6.94 -4.29 6.19
N TYR A 66 7.29 -3.93 4.97
CA TYR A 66 6.43 -4.13 3.81
C TYR A 66 6.67 -5.49 3.17
N MET A 67 5.62 -6.29 3.10
CA MET A 67 5.58 -7.59 2.45
C MET A 67 4.64 -7.50 1.25
N PRO A 68 5.14 -7.63 0.01
CA PRO A 68 4.32 -7.44 -1.18
C PRO A 68 3.25 -8.52 -1.38
N LEU A 69 3.41 -9.67 -0.73
CA LEU A 69 2.55 -10.86 -0.79
C LEU A 69 2.65 -11.63 0.53
N LEU A 70 1.60 -12.37 0.88
CA LEU A 70 1.58 -13.20 2.10
C LEU A 70 2.70 -14.26 2.12
N ALA A 71 3.02 -14.87 0.98
CA ALA A 71 4.09 -15.87 0.87
C ALA A 71 5.46 -15.35 1.36
N ARG A 72 5.72 -14.04 1.27
CA ARG A 72 6.97 -13.45 1.80
C ARG A 72 7.04 -13.46 3.32
N VAL A 73 5.90 -13.46 3.99
CA VAL A 73 5.82 -13.64 5.45
C VAL A 73 6.18 -15.09 5.81
N GLU A 74 5.73 -16.07 5.02
CA GLU A 74 6.03 -17.49 5.25
C GLU A 74 7.52 -17.80 5.13
N GLU A 75 8.15 -17.26 4.08
CA GLU A 75 9.59 -17.42 3.79
C GLU A 75 10.49 -16.74 4.82
N GLU A 76 9.95 -15.82 5.63
CA GLU A 76 10.77 -15.08 6.55
C GLU A 76 11.27 -15.95 7.71
N PRO A 77 12.60 -16.06 7.92
CA PRO A 77 13.14 -16.71 9.10
C PRO A 77 12.66 -15.97 10.35
N GLY A 78 12.21 -16.69 11.37
CA GLY A 78 11.79 -16.07 12.64
C GLY A 78 12.92 -15.19 13.18
N LEU A 79 12.66 -13.89 13.31
CA LEU A 79 13.70 -12.94 13.66
C LEU A 79 13.79 -12.73 15.17
N PRO A 80 14.99 -12.48 15.70
CA PRO A 80 15.27 -12.45 17.14
C PRO A 80 14.74 -11.19 17.86
N LEU A 81 14.03 -10.28 17.17
CA LEU A 81 13.52 -9.05 17.76
C LEU A 81 12.01 -8.92 17.49
N PRO A 82 11.22 -8.41 18.46
CA PRO A 82 9.81 -8.12 18.24
C PRO A 82 9.70 -7.08 17.12
N ARG A 83 9.04 -7.47 16.03
CA ARG A 83 8.67 -6.55 14.95
C ARG A 83 7.30 -5.99 15.28
N THR A 84 7.26 -4.69 15.54
CA THR A 84 6.03 -4.06 16.00
C THR A 84 4.95 -4.06 14.92
N THR A 85 5.28 -3.87 13.64
CA THR A 85 4.26 -3.75 12.58
C THR A 85 4.68 -4.37 11.24
N VAL A 86 3.82 -5.19 10.64
CA VAL A 86 3.92 -5.66 9.24
C VAL A 86 2.80 -5.11 8.38
N ILE A 87 3.11 -4.83 7.12
CA ILE A 87 2.14 -4.51 6.08
C ILE A 87 2.17 -5.64 5.06
N VAL A 88 1.04 -6.31 4.84
CA VAL A 88 0.89 -7.35 3.81
C VAL A 88 0.07 -6.80 2.67
N ASP A 89 0.70 -6.68 1.49
CA ASP A 89 0.05 -6.18 0.28
C ASP A 89 -0.60 -7.28 -0.55
N ASN A 90 -1.51 -6.88 -1.44
CA ASN A 90 -2.21 -7.74 -2.40
C ASN A 90 -2.88 -8.96 -1.74
N LEU A 91 -3.51 -8.78 -0.58
CA LEU A 91 -4.27 -9.83 0.08
C LEU A 91 -5.71 -9.89 -0.43
N GLY A 92 -6.29 -11.10 -0.49
CA GLY A 92 -7.74 -11.25 -0.62
C GLY A 92 -8.48 -10.70 0.59
N TRP A 93 -9.70 -10.23 0.36
CA TRP A 93 -10.55 -9.58 1.35
C TRP A 93 -11.52 -10.54 2.05
N ARG A 94 -11.62 -11.78 1.57
CA ARG A 94 -12.53 -12.77 2.13
C ARG A 94 -12.06 -13.19 3.53
N ARG A 95 -13.03 -13.54 4.38
CA ARG A 95 -12.80 -13.85 5.79
C ARG A 95 -11.71 -14.90 6.01
N GLU A 96 -11.70 -15.97 5.23
CA GLU A 96 -10.73 -17.06 5.37
C GLU A 96 -9.30 -16.59 5.06
N GLU A 97 -9.11 -15.86 3.98
CA GLU A 97 -7.82 -15.31 3.56
C GLU A 97 -7.28 -14.30 4.58
N VAL A 98 -8.15 -13.42 5.08
CA VAL A 98 -7.82 -12.44 6.13
C VAL A 98 -7.38 -13.15 7.41
N ARG A 99 -8.13 -14.15 7.87
CA ARG A 99 -7.79 -14.93 9.07
C ARG A 99 -6.48 -15.67 8.93
N GLN A 100 -6.26 -16.32 7.79
CA GLN A 100 -5.02 -17.03 7.51
C GLN A 100 -3.83 -16.06 7.57
N ALA A 101 -3.98 -14.88 6.96
CA ALA A 101 -2.93 -13.87 6.96
C ALA A 101 -2.61 -13.37 8.37
N LEU A 102 -3.64 -13.05 9.16
CA LEU A 102 -3.48 -12.62 10.56
C LEU A 102 -2.78 -13.72 11.36
N HIS A 103 -3.27 -14.96 11.30
CA HIS A 103 -2.67 -16.08 12.02
C HIS A 103 -1.20 -16.29 11.67
N LEU A 104 -0.85 -16.26 10.38
CA LEU A 104 0.53 -16.38 9.93
C LEU A 104 1.39 -15.24 10.48
N CYS A 105 0.94 -13.99 10.37
CA CYS A 105 1.70 -12.84 10.88
C CYS A 105 1.94 -12.96 12.39
N ARG A 106 0.92 -13.38 13.16
CA ARG A 106 1.06 -13.62 14.61
C ARG A 106 2.07 -14.72 14.90
N SER A 107 2.02 -15.83 14.16
CA SER A 107 2.97 -16.94 14.32
C SER A 107 4.43 -16.54 14.06
N LYS A 108 4.63 -15.50 13.24
CA LYS A 108 5.94 -14.90 12.94
C LYS A 108 6.37 -13.82 13.94
N GLY A 109 5.55 -13.54 14.96
CA GLY A 109 5.88 -12.60 16.04
C GLY A 109 5.54 -11.14 15.75
N TYR A 110 4.67 -10.85 14.77
CA TYR A 110 4.22 -9.49 14.51
C TYR A 110 3.13 -9.04 15.49
N GLU A 111 3.35 -7.90 16.13
CA GLU A 111 2.41 -7.32 17.11
C GLU A 111 1.30 -6.51 16.46
N LYS A 112 1.56 -5.90 15.31
CA LYS A 112 0.57 -5.15 14.54
C LYS A 112 0.62 -5.57 13.08
N VAL A 113 -0.55 -5.64 12.45
CA VAL A 113 -0.73 -6.12 11.10
C VAL A 113 -1.61 -5.14 10.34
N VAL A 114 -1.11 -4.67 9.21
CA VAL A 114 -1.86 -3.92 8.22
C VAL A 114 -2.08 -4.79 7.00
N LEU A 115 -3.32 -5.03 6.63
CA LEU A 115 -3.67 -5.82 5.44
C LEU A 115 -4.14 -4.87 4.33
N ILE A 116 -3.52 -4.96 3.16
CA ILE A 116 -3.94 -4.19 1.98
C ILE A 116 -4.79 -5.08 1.07
N THR A 117 -6.02 -4.65 0.80
CA THR A 117 -7.00 -5.39 0.01
C THR A 117 -7.68 -4.50 -1.03
N SER A 118 -8.35 -5.08 -2.02
CA SER A 118 -9.16 -4.35 -3.01
C SER A 118 -10.55 -3.94 -2.49
N GLU A 119 -11.09 -4.70 -1.54
CA GLU A 119 -12.40 -4.51 -0.92
C GLU A 119 -12.27 -4.56 0.60
N PRO A 120 -13.24 -4.03 1.37
CA PRO A 120 -13.18 -4.10 2.82
C PRO A 120 -13.11 -5.56 3.29
N ALA A 121 -12.18 -5.85 4.20
CA ALA A 121 -12.03 -7.17 4.76
C ALA A 121 -13.34 -7.67 5.41
N GLN A 122 -13.74 -8.90 5.11
CA GLN A 122 -14.91 -9.57 5.71
C GLN A 122 -14.58 -10.16 7.09
N GLU A 123 -13.98 -9.35 7.95
CA GLU A 123 -13.66 -9.69 9.34
C GLU A 123 -13.90 -8.47 10.23
N GLN A 124 -14.16 -8.72 11.52
CA GLN A 124 -14.31 -7.66 12.51
C GLN A 124 -12.95 -7.02 12.82
N MET A 125 -12.56 -6.03 12.02
CA MET A 125 -11.32 -5.28 12.18
C MET A 125 -11.51 -3.82 11.76
N ALA A 126 -10.56 -2.95 12.11
CA ALA A 126 -10.63 -1.56 11.69
C ALA A 126 -10.34 -1.41 10.19
N ILE A 127 -11.20 -0.71 9.45
CA ILE A 127 -11.08 -0.51 7.99
C ILE A 127 -10.77 0.94 7.59
N VAL A 128 -9.66 1.19 6.91
CA VAL A 128 -9.29 2.49 6.35
C VAL A 128 -9.53 2.41 4.85
N GLU A 129 -10.44 3.22 4.34
CA GLU A 129 -10.71 3.29 2.90
C GLU A 129 -9.81 4.37 2.26
N LEU A 130 -9.12 4.02 1.19
CA LEU A 130 -8.44 4.95 0.31
C LEU A 130 -9.25 5.11 -0.98
N ARG A 131 -9.82 6.31 -1.16
CA ARG A 131 -10.49 6.72 -2.39
C ARG A 131 -9.58 7.63 -3.19
N LEU A 132 -9.71 7.56 -4.52
CA LEU A 132 -9.00 8.44 -5.42
C LEU A 132 -9.90 9.62 -5.82
N THR A 133 -9.35 10.83 -5.70
CA THR A 133 -9.99 12.08 -6.14
C THR A 133 -9.25 12.68 -7.33
N GLU A 134 -9.86 13.67 -7.99
CA GLU A 134 -9.21 14.42 -9.07
C GLU A 134 -7.96 15.16 -8.58
N GLU A 135 -8.02 15.74 -7.37
CA GLU A 135 -6.87 16.40 -6.75
C GLU A 135 -5.69 15.43 -6.53
N ASP A 136 -5.99 14.18 -6.17
CA ASP A 136 -4.97 13.15 -6.02
C ASP A 136 -4.28 12.84 -7.36
N ILE A 137 -5.06 12.75 -8.44
CA ILE A 137 -4.54 12.50 -9.80
C ILE A 137 -3.60 13.63 -10.21
N GLU A 138 -4.02 14.89 -10.06
CA GLU A 138 -3.21 16.05 -10.44
C GLU A 138 -1.94 16.15 -9.61
N LYS A 139 -2.01 15.84 -8.31
CA LYS A 139 -0.84 15.78 -7.45
C LYS A 139 0.15 14.69 -7.92
N VAL A 140 -0.33 13.50 -8.29
CA VAL A 140 0.55 12.44 -8.81
C VAL A 140 1.16 12.83 -10.15
N LYS A 141 0.40 13.44 -11.07
CA LYS A 141 0.95 13.97 -12.34
C LYS A 141 2.09 14.96 -12.07
N ALA A 142 1.91 15.91 -11.16
CA ALA A 142 2.94 16.87 -10.78
C ALA A 142 4.19 16.19 -10.20
N ASN A 143 4.01 15.19 -9.32
CA ASN A 143 5.14 14.45 -8.75
C ASN A 143 5.91 13.65 -9.83
N LEU A 144 5.20 13.00 -10.76
CA LEU A 144 5.82 12.26 -11.87
C LEU A 144 6.63 13.18 -12.79
N LEU A 145 6.08 14.35 -13.14
CA LEU A 145 6.80 15.35 -13.92
C LEU A 145 8.06 15.84 -13.20
N GLY A 146 7.98 16.00 -11.87
CA GLY A 146 9.13 16.36 -11.02
C GLY A 146 10.30 15.37 -11.07
N ILE A 147 10.08 14.12 -11.51
CA ILE A 147 11.12 13.11 -11.74
C ILE A 147 11.32 12.77 -13.22
N SER A 148 10.91 13.68 -14.10
CA SER A 148 11.00 13.52 -15.55
C SER A 148 10.31 12.26 -16.07
N VAL A 149 9.17 11.90 -15.45
CA VAL A 149 8.28 10.84 -15.91
C VAL A 149 7.03 11.48 -16.50
N VAL A 150 6.85 11.32 -17.81
CA VAL A 150 5.62 11.74 -18.50
C VAL A 150 4.55 10.67 -18.29
N PRO A 151 3.35 11.04 -17.80
CA PRO A 151 2.21 10.12 -17.70
C PRO A 151 1.90 9.39 -19.00
N TYR A 152 1.37 8.17 -18.92
CA TYR A 152 0.94 7.43 -20.11
C TYR A 152 -0.41 7.89 -20.67
N ARG A 153 -1.30 8.42 -19.82
CA ARG A 153 -2.64 8.89 -20.19
C ARG A 153 -2.94 10.24 -19.58
N ASP A 154 -3.59 11.11 -20.35
CA ASP A 154 -4.00 12.44 -19.91
C ASP A 154 -5.29 12.41 -19.06
N THR A 155 -6.17 11.44 -19.36
CA THR A 155 -7.45 11.19 -18.67
C THR A 155 -7.43 9.83 -17.95
N PRO A 156 -6.66 9.70 -16.84
CA PRO A 156 -6.55 8.47 -16.09
C PRO A 156 -7.83 8.16 -15.31
N ARG A 157 -8.21 6.88 -15.23
CA ARG A 157 -9.27 6.40 -14.33
C ARG A 157 -8.74 6.04 -12.94
N ASN A 158 -7.46 5.71 -12.86
CA ASN A 158 -6.75 5.42 -11.62
C ASN A 158 -5.25 5.76 -11.78
N LEU A 159 -4.45 5.64 -10.72
CA LEU A 159 -3.03 5.97 -10.78
C LEU A 159 -2.20 4.99 -11.63
N TRP A 160 -2.69 3.76 -11.89
CA TRP A 160 -2.00 2.85 -12.81
C TRP A 160 -2.02 3.38 -14.25
N ASP A 161 -3.09 4.05 -14.67
CA ASP A 161 -3.18 4.70 -15.99
C ASP A 161 -2.09 5.76 -16.23
N LEU A 162 -1.55 6.34 -15.15
CA LEU A 162 -0.47 7.32 -15.23
C LEU A 162 0.90 6.66 -15.47
N VAL A 163 1.11 5.45 -14.96
CA VAL A 163 2.46 4.84 -14.89
C VAL A 163 2.61 3.57 -15.73
N SER A 164 1.51 2.94 -16.15
CA SER A 164 1.50 1.69 -16.91
C SER A 164 0.98 1.91 -18.34
N PRO A 165 1.63 1.32 -19.35
CA PRO A 165 1.08 1.26 -20.71
C PRO A 165 -0.10 0.28 -20.83
N MET A 166 -0.21 -0.69 -19.91
CA MET A 166 -1.23 -1.74 -19.93
C MET A 166 -2.34 -1.47 -18.93
N PRO A 167 -3.58 -1.86 -19.22
CA PRO A 167 -4.64 -1.92 -18.22
C PRO A 167 -4.26 -2.95 -17.15
N LEU A 168 -4.01 -2.50 -15.91
CA LEU A 168 -3.62 -3.38 -14.79
C LEU A 168 -4.81 -3.74 -13.88
N TRP A 169 -6.00 -3.89 -14.46
CA TRP A 169 -7.22 -4.28 -13.75
C TRP A 169 -7.86 -5.49 -14.45
N GLU A 170 -7.37 -6.68 -14.12
CA GLU A 170 -8.09 -7.95 -14.30
C GLU A 170 -8.06 -8.71 -12.98
#